data_AF-A0A965NLE6-F1
#
_entry.id   AF-A0A965NLE6-F1
#
_cell.length_a   1.000
_cell.length_b   1.000
_cell.length_c   1.000
_cell.angle_alpha   90.00
_cell.angle_beta   90.00
_cell.angle_gamma   90.00
#
_symmetry.space_group_name_H-M   'P 1'
#
loop_
_entity.id
_entity.type
_entity.pdbx_description
1 polymer ?
#
loop_
_entity_poly.entity_id
_entity_poly.type
_entity_poly.pdbx_seq_one_letter_code
_entity_poly.pdbx_strand_id
1 'polypeptide(L)'
;MSTTPKSQTPTADLVAALAELDNVKANKVNPGFKNRYVSLDALLDAIKPVLLEHNLALIQTLISEEGKVGINTAFLHASGERFDFGRLMVKAEGLDAQKIGGAITYIRR
;
A
#
# COMPACT_ATOMS: atom_id res chain seq x y z
N MET A 1 -26.44 2.94 28.43
CA MET A 1 -26.25 2.29 27.12
C MET A 1 -24.97 1.50 27.20
N SER A 2 -25.05 0.17 27.25
CA SER A 2 -23.86 -0.71 27.30
C SER A 2 -23.08 -0.59 26.00
N THR A 3 -21.92 0.03 26.03
CA THR A 3 -20.90 -0.16 25.00
C THR A 3 -20.24 -1.50 25.28
N THR A 4 -20.78 -2.56 24.68
CA THR A 4 -20.10 -3.86 24.61
C THR A 4 -18.68 -3.61 24.10
N PRO A 5 -17.62 -4.02 24.83
CA PRO A 5 -16.28 -3.98 24.28
C PRO A 5 -16.27 -4.94 23.10
N LYS A 6 -16.26 -4.42 21.86
CA LYS A 6 -15.94 -5.26 20.71
C LYS A 6 -14.58 -5.86 21.03
N SER A 7 -14.48 -7.18 21.18
CA SER A 7 -13.18 -7.83 21.10
C SER A 7 -12.67 -7.55 19.68
N GLN A 8 -11.83 -6.54 19.54
CA GLN A 8 -11.23 -6.17 18.26
C GLN A 8 -10.27 -7.30 17.88
N THR A 9 -10.74 -8.18 17.00
CA THR A 9 -9.88 -9.17 16.36
C THR A 9 -9.11 -8.49 15.25
N PRO A 10 -7.94 -9.02 14.84
CA PRO A 10 -7.16 -8.45 13.74
C PRO A 10 -7.98 -8.31 12.45
N THR A 11 -8.89 -9.26 12.20
CA THR A 11 -9.82 -9.20 11.06
C THR A 11 -10.87 -8.10 11.22
N ALA A 12 -11.40 -7.87 12.43
CA ALA A 12 -12.37 -6.81 12.66
C ALA A 12 -11.74 -5.42 12.45
N ASP A 13 -10.51 -5.23 12.92
CA ASP A 13 -9.74 -4.00 12.72
C ASP A 13 -9.39 -3.79 11.24
N LEU A 14 -9.02 -4.87 10.52
CA LEU A 14 -8.83 -4.81 9.07
C LEU A 14 -10.10 -4.34 8.34
N VAL A 15 -11.25 -4.93 8.66
CA VAL A 15 -12.53 -4.56 8.03
C VAL A 15 -12.91 -3.11 8.35
N ALA A 16 -12.68 -2.67 9.59
CA ALA A 16 -12.95 -1.28 9.99
C ALA A 16 -12.04 -0.29 9.26
N ALA A 17 -10.74 -0.57 9.19
CA ALA A 17 -9.79 0.26 8.45
C ALA A 17 -10.17 0.36 6.97
N LEU A 18 -10.47 -0.77 6.32
CA LEU A 18 -10.85 -0.78 4.90
C LEU A 18 -12.16 -0.02 4.62
N ALA A 19 -13.08 0.04 5.58
CA ALA A 19 -14.32 0.81 5.46
C ALA A 19 -14.10 2.32 5.63
N GLU A 20 -13.05 2.72 6.35
CA GLU A 20 -12.71 4.13 6.61
C GLU A 20 -11.77 4.72 5.55
N LEU A 21 -10.95 3.88 4.90
CA LEU A 21 -10.11 4.31 3.79
C LEU A 21 -10.95 4.88 2.64
N ASP A 22 -10.65 6.12 2.25
CA ASP A 22 -11.30 6.82 1.15
C ASP A 22 -10.35 6.99 -0.05
N ASN A 23 -10.93 7.24 -1.22
CA ASN A 23 -10.20 7.46 -2.44
C ASN A 23 -9.44 8.79 -2.41
N VAL A 24 -8.11 8.70 -2.55
CA VAL A 24 -7.26 9.88 -2.67
C VAL A 24 -7.42 10.51 -4.05
N LYS A 25 -7.70 11.81 -4.09
CA LYS A 25 -7.81 12.56 -5.36
C LYS A 25 -6.43 12.75 -5.99
N ALA A 26 -6.38 12.65 -7.32
CA ALA A 26 -5.14 12.85 -8.06
C ALA A 26 -4.57 14.26 -7.86
N ASN A 27 -3.32 14.34 -7.42
CA ASN A 27 -2.65 15.58 -7.01
C ASN A 27 -1.44 15.95 -7.89
N LYS A 28 -1.00 15.06 -8.80
CA LYS A 28 0.07 15.33 -9.76
C LYS A 28 -0.37 15.11 -11.19
N VAL A 29 0.30 15.76 -12.13
CA VAL A 29 0.13 15.59 -13.58
C VAL A 29 1.42 15.02 -14.14
N ASN A 30 1.32 13.96 -14.94
CA ASN A 30 2.48 13.42 -15.65
C ASN A 30 2.88 14.38 -16.79
N PRO A 31 4.11 14.94 -16.82
CA PRO A 31 4.52 15.91 -17.84
C PRO A 31 4.47 15.36 -19.27
N GLY A 32 4.74 14.08 -19.46
CA GLY A 32 4.79 13.45 -20.79
C GLY A 32 3.42 13.00 -21.31
N PHE A 33 2.53 12.57 -20.43
CA PHE A 33 1.24 11.97 -20.81
C PHE A 33 0.02 12.84 -20.45
N LYS A 34 0.23 13.96 -19.73
CA LYS A 34 -0.80 14.89 -19.23
C LYS A 34 -1.90 14.28 -18.34
N ASN A 35 -1.81 12.99 -18.02
CA ASN A 35 -2.73 12.31 -17.13
C ASN A 35 -2.46 12.69 -15.66
N ARG A 36 -3.54 12.83 -14.90
CA ARG A 36 -3.49 13.06 -13.45
C ARG A 36 -3.30 11.74 -12.72
N TYR A 37 -2.49 11.74 -11.66
CA TYR A 37 -2.26 10.57 -10.80
C TYR A 37 -2.12 10.99 -9.33
N VAL A 38 -2.34 10.04 -8.42
CA VAL A 38 -2.07 10.18 -6.99
C VAL A 38 -0.59 9.94 -6.75
N SER A 39 0.09 10.86 -6.08
CA SER A 39 1.49 10.67 -5.71
C SER A 39 1.63 9.72 -4.51
N LEU A 40 2.76 9.03 -4.40
CA LEU A 40 2.97 8.03 -3.35
C LEU A 40 2.91 8.65 -1.95
N ASP A 41 3.47 9.86 -1.80
CA ASP A 41 3.36 10.68 -0.59
C ASP A 41 1.90 10.93 -0.19
N ALA A 42 1.07 11.42 -1.11
CA ALA A 42 -0.34 11.69 -0.83
C ALA A 42 -1.14 10.42 -0.49
N LEU A 43 -0.81 9.29 -1.13
CA LEU A 43 -1.40 8.00 -0.79
C LEU A 43 -1.00 7.59 0.64
N LEU A 44 0.28 7.65 0.98
CA LEU A 44 0.79 7.25 2.30
C LEU A 44 0.24 8.15 3.42
N ASP A 45 0.13 9.44 3.19
CA ASP A 45 -0.41 10.39 4.16
C ASP A 45 -1.90 10.17 4.44
N ALA A 46 -2.65 9.67 3.45
CA ALA A 46 -4.06 9.31 3.63
C ALA A 46 -4.24 7.97 4.36
N ILE A 47 -3.44 6.95 4.04
CA ILE A 47 -3.68 5.60 4.57
C ILE A 47 -3.03 5.36 5.94
N LYS A 48 -1.85 5.94 6.22
CA LYS A 48 -1.10 5.64 7.46
C LYS A 48 -1.87 5.99 8.74
N PRO A 49 -2.58 7.13 8.85
CA PRO A 49 -3.35 7.46 10.04
C PRO A 49 -4.46 6.42 10.30
N VAL A 50 -5.24 6.08 9.26
CA VAL A 50 -6.33 5.09 9.35
C VAL A 50 -5.77 3.74 9.78
N LEU A 51 -4.70 3.26 9.15
CA LEU A 51 -4.11 1.98 9.53
C LEU A 51 -3.63 1.98 10.99
N LEU A 52 -2.99 3.07 11.44
CA LEU A 52 -2.51 3.19 12.82
C LEU A 52 -3.67 3.18 13.84
N GLU A 53 -4.78 3.86 13.55
CA GLU A 53 -5.97 3.88 14.40
C GLU A 53 -6.60 2.49 14.58
N HIS A 54 -6.44 1.61 13.58
CA HIS A 54 -6.91 0.23 13.59
C HIS A 54 -5.78 -0.79 13.81
N ASN A 55 -4.69 -0.43 14.51
CA ASN A 55 -3.60 -1.35 14.89
C ASN A 55 -2.90 -2.07 13.72
N LEU A 56 -2.92 -1.49 12.52
CA LEU A 56 -2.35 -2.05 11.30
C LEU A 56 -1.15 -1.24 10.82
N ALA A 57 -0.17 -1.94 10.26
CA ALA A 57 0.96 -1.35 9.57
C ALA A 57 1.00 -1.83 8.12
N LEU A 58 1.22 -0.90 7.18
CA LEU A 58 1.51 -1.24 5.79
C LEU A 58 2.96 -1.73 5.66
N ILE A 59 3.13 -2.90 5.06
CA ILE A 59 4.42 -3.46 4.67
C ILE A 59 4.47 -3.61 3.16
N GLN A 60 5.49 -3.03 2.53
CA GLN A 60 5.77 -3.16 1.10
C GLN A 60 7.20 -3.63 0.90
N THR A 61 7.37 -4.95 0.83
CA THR A 61 8.68 -5.60 0.67
C THR A 61 9.08 -5.60 -0.80
N LEU A 62 10.28 -5.11 -1.12
CA LEU A 62 10.85 -5.27 -2.46
C LEU A 62 11.19 -6.73 -2.71
N ILE A 63 10.82 -7.20 -3.89
CA ILE A 63 11.10 -8.56 -4.34
C ILE A 63 11.72 -8.52 -5.74
N SER A 64 12.64 -9.44 -6.00
CA SER A 64 13.34 -9.58 -7.27
C SER A 64 13.48 -11.05 -7.60
N GLU A 65 12.81 -11.51 -8.64
CA GLU A 65 12.74 -12.93 -9.02
C GLU A 65 12.69 -13.02 -10.57
N GLU A 66 13.44 -13.97 -11.16
CA GLU A 66 13.38 -14.28 -12.60
C GLU A 66 13.53 -13.06 -13.55
N GLY A 67 14.44 -12.14 -13.23
CA GLY A 67 14.63 -10.92 -14.05
C GLY A 67 13.46 -9.94 -13.99
N LYS A 68 12.61 -10.06 -12.97
CA LYS A 68 11.54 -9.11 -12.64
C LYS A 68 11.82 -8.46 -11.29
N VAL A 69 11.34 -7.24 -11.12
CA VAL A 69 11.33 -6.52 -9.84
C VAL A 69 9.89 -6.20 -9.46
N GLY A 70 9.60 -6.10 -8.18
CA GLY A 70 8.25 -5.82 -7.73
C GLY A 70 8.14 -5.60 -6.24
N ILE A 71 6.89 -5.55 -5.77
CA ILE A 71 6.53 -5.34 -4.37
C ILE A 71 5.56 -6.42 -3.94
N ASN A 72 5.78 -6.98 -2.74
CA ASN A 72 4.77 -7.70 -2.00
C ASN A 72 4.13 -6.74 -0.98
N THR A 73 2.81 -6.59 -1.04
CA THR A 73 2.07 -5.71 -0.13
C THR A 73 1.34 -6.55 0.93
N ALA A 74 1.50 -6.18 2.19
CA ALA A 74 0.81 -6.81 3.30
C ALA A 74 0.44 -5.79 4.37
N PHE A 75 -0.60 -6.07 5.15
CA PHE A 75 -0.83 -5.41 6.43
C PHE A 75 -0.42 -6.32 7.58
N LEU A 76 0.29 -5.75 8.55
CA LEU A 76 0.64 -6.41 9.79
C LEU A 76 -0.17 -5.80 10.92
N HIS A 77 -0.96 -6.61 11.61
CA HIS A 77 -1.68 -6.21 12.79
C HIS A 77 -0.78 -6.31 14.04
N ALA A 78 -1.03 -5.49 15.07
CA ALA A 78 -0.26 -5.48 16.32
C ALA A 78 -0.23 -6.83 17.06
N SER A 79 -1.20 -7.72 16.81
CA SER A 79 -1.21 -9.10 17.32
C SER A 79 -0.16 -10.01 16.69
N GLY A 80 0.48 -9.58 15.59
CA GLY A 80 1.34 -10.40 14.75
C GLY A 80 0.62 -11.09 13.59
N GLU A 81 -0.71 -10.99 13.50
CA GLU A 81 -1.44 -11.48 12.34
C GLU A 81 -1.10 -10.65 11.10
N ARG A 82 -0.89 -11.35 9.97
CA ARG A 82 -0.45 -10.75 8.72
C ARG A 82 -1.45 -11.05 7.61
N PHE A 83 -1.84 -10.01 6.89
CA PHE A 83 -2.74 -10.06 5.75
C PHE A 83 -1.93 -9.75 4.48
N ASP A 84 -1.60 -10.77 3.69
CA ASP A 84 -0.90 -10.60 2.41
C ASP A 84 -1.89 -10.31 1.26
N PHE A 85 -1.63 -9.23 0.52
CA PHE A 85 -2.45 -8.79 -0.64
C PHE A 85 -1.81 -9.15 -1.99
N GLY A 86 -0.76 -9.97 -1.96
CA GLY A 86 -0.09 -10.49 -3.14
C GLY A 86 1.04 -9.61 -3.66
N ARG A 87 1.56 -10.05 -4.81
CA ARG A 87 2.80 -9.54 -5.41
C ARG A 87 2.49 -8.93 -6.78
N LEU A 88 2.97 -7.71 -7.00
CA LEU A 88 2.97 -7.10 -8.33
C LEU A 88 4.40 -7.00 -8.84
N MET A 89 4.65 -7.63 -10.00
CA MET A 89 5.97 -7.76 -10.61
C MET A 89 6.01 -7.12 -11.99
N VAL A 90 7.12 -6.50 -12.34
CA VAL A 90 7.40 -5.96 -13.67
C VAL A 90 8.72 -6.50 -14.19
N LYS A 91 8.81 -6.66 -15.51
CA LYS A 91 10.03 -7.08 -16.19
C LYS A 91 11.15 -6.04 -15.99
N ALA A 92 12.31 -6.49 -15.55
CA ALA A 92 13.49 -5.64 -15.31
C ALA A 92 14.53 -5.69 -16.43
N GLU A 93 14.44 -6.68 -17.33
CA GLU A 93 15.35 -6.84 -18.46
C GLU A 93 15.38 -5.57 -19.33
N GLY A 94 16.58 -5.04 -19.58
CA GLY A 94 16.78 -3.83 -20.38
C GLY A 94 16.47 -2.50 -19.67
N LEU A 95 16.06 -2.54 -18.39
CA LEU A 95 15.87 -1.33 -17.59
C LEU A 95 17.18 -0.92 -16.91
N ASP A 96 17.50 0.36 -16.98
CA ASP A 96 18.56 0.96 -16.16
C ASP A 96 18.08 1.19 -14.71
N ALA A 97 19.00 1.52 -13.81
CA ALA A 97 18.70 1.74 -12.39
C ALA A 97 17.62 2.82 -12.15
N GLN A 98 17.58 3.86 -12.98
CA GLN A 98 16.60 4.93 -12.84
C GLN A 98 15.19 4.45 -13.23
N LYS A 99 15.08 3.71 -14.34
CA LYS A 99 13.81 3.09 -14.76
C LYS A 99 13.31 2.07 -13.75
N ILE A 100 14.20 1.28 -13.16
CA ILE A 100 13.86 0.35 -12.06
C ILE A 100 13.31 1.12 -10.86
N GLY A 101 13.99 2.19 -10.41
CA GLY A 101 13.51 3.02 -9.29
C GLY A 101 12.16 3.69 -9.58
N GLY A 102 11.95 4.14 -10.81
CA GLY A 102 10.67 4.67 -11.28
C GLY A 102 9.55 3.63 -11.26
N ALA A 103 9.85 2.41 -11.72
CA ALA A 103 8.90 1.29 -11.72
C ALA A 103 8.52 0.87 -10.30
N ILE A 104 9.48 0.76 -9.38
CA ILE A 104 9.21 0.45 -7.97
C ILE A 104 8.34 1.52 -7.32
N THR A 105 8.62 2.80 -7.58
CA THR A 105 7.81 3.92 -7.07
C THR A 105 6.39 3.89 -7.64
N TYR A 106 6.22 3.40 -8.87
CA TYR A 106 4.92 3.22 -9.50
C TYR A 106 4.13 2.08 -8.86
N ILE A 107 4.74 0.91 -8.69
CA ILE A 107 4.13 -0.31 -8.14
C ILE A 107 3.70 -0.15 -6.68
N ARG A 108 4.36 0.73 -5.91
CA ARG A 108 4.00 1.00 -4.51
C ARG A 108 2.68 1.76 -4.34
N ARG A 109 2.13 2.34 -5.41
CA ARG A 109 0.84 3.02 -5.41
C ARG A 109 -0.26 2.05 -5.77
#